data_AF-A0A2Z6R2A6-F1
#
_entry.id   AF-A0A2Z6R2A6-F1
#
_cell.length_a   1.000
_cell.length_b   1.000
_cell.length_c   1.000
_cell.angle_alpha   90.00
_cell.angle_beta   90.00
_cell.angle_gamma   90.00
#
_symmetry.space_group_name_H-M   'P 1'
#
loop_
_entity.id
_entity.type
_entity.pdbx_description
1 polymer ?
#
loop_
_entity_poly.entity_id
_entity_poly.type
_entity_poly.pdbx_seq_one_letter_code
_entity_poly.pdbx_strand_id
1 'polypeptide(L)'
;MNKKKHLISYEVGDLVRITIPKIDLSDIDRPTLPCKVLEITKNNQYVLGSKFEIINVHYSPGEIEPLGTIDFPELNNLPSNKISVREAAHLQSTGLVIGAICNCKSNCNNNKCRCKMVG
;
A
#
# COMPACT_ATOMS: atom_id res chain seq x y z
N MET A 1 -16.15 6.30 32.91
CA MET A 1 -14.96 7.06 32.50
C MET A 1 -15.03 7.30 30.99
N ASN A 2 -15.64 8.40 30.57
CA ASN A 2 -15.84 8.72 29.16
C ASN A 2 -14.51 9.19 28.58
N LYS A 3 -13.76 8.29 27.92
CA LYS A 3 -12.65 8.69 27.06
C LYS A 3 -13.26 9.58 25.98
N LYS A 4 -13.00 10.89 26.05
CA LYS A 4 -13.24 11.81 24.93
C LYS A 4 -12.55 11.16 23.73
N LYS A 5 -13.32 10.62 22.79
CA LYS A 5 -12.79 10.20 21.50
C LYS A 5 -12.16 11.47 20.93
N HIS A 6 -10.83 11.53 20.93
CA HIS A 6 -10.13 12.54 20.17
C HIS A 6 -10.70 12.41 18.75
N LEU A 7 -11.35 13.46 18.24
CA LEU A 7 -11.72 13.45 16.84
C LEU A 7 -10.40 13.40 16.09
N ILE A 8 -10.10 12.23 15.52
CA ILE A 8 -8.95 12.07 14.64
C ILE A 8 -9.43 12.63 13.30
N SER A 9 -8.81 13.71 12.85
CA SER A 9 -9.05 14.32 11.55
C SER A 9 -7.73 14.39 10.81
N TYR A 10 -7.79 14.20 9.51
CA TYR A 10 -6.63 14.23 8.62
C TYR A 10 -6.87 15.27 7.53
N GLU A 11 -5.79 15.85 7.02
CA GLU A 11 -5.81 16.82 5.94
C GLU A 11 -5.37 16.17 4.62
N VAL A 12 -5.73 16.79 3.49
CA VAL A 12 -5.23 16.37 2.19
C VAL A 12 -3.72 16.52 2.17
N GLY A 13 -3.02 15.43 1.84
CA GLY A 13 -1.58 15.35 1.88
C GLY A 13 -1.02 14.54 3.05
N ASP A 14 -1.83 14.29 4.09
CA ASP A 14 -1.38 13.51 5.26
C ASP A 14 -1.00 12.08 4.89
N LEU A 15 0.06 11.61 5.55
CA LEU A 15 0.53 10.23 5.45
C LEU A 15 -0.15 9.36 6.50
N VAL A 16 -0.92 8.41 6.01
CA VAL A 16 -1.70 7.48 6.82
C VAL A 16 -1.34 6.04 6.47
N ARG A 17 -1.80 5.10 7.28
CA ARG A 17 -1.80 3.68 6.98
C ARG A 17 -3.17 3.10 7.23
N ILE A 18 -3.51 2.09 6.47
CA ILE A 18 -4.69 1.26 6.70
C ILE A 18 -4.26 -0.14 7.13
N THR A 19 -5.04 -0.74 8.02
CA THR A 19 -4.86 -2.15 8.39
C THR A 19 -5.62 -3.02 7.41
N ILE A 20 -4.95 -4.02 6.85
CA ILE A 20 -5.53 -4.93 5.87
C ILE A 20 -6.16 -6.10 6.64
N PRO A 21 -7.45 -6.39 6.44
CA PRO A 21 -8.09 -7.50 7.13
C PRO A 21 -7.44 -8.83 6.72
N LYS A 22 -7.31 -9.75 7.67
CA LYS A 22 -6.62 -11.05 7.47
C LYS A 22 -7.17 -11.89 6.31
N ILE A 23 -8.45 -11.74 5.98
CA ILE A 23 -9.09 -12.47 4.87
C ILE A 23 -8.56 -12.04 3.50
N ASP A 24 -8.04 -10.81 3.41
CA ASP A 24 -7.45 -10.22 2.21
C ASP A 24 -5.93 -10.25 2.22
N LEU A 25 -5.33 -10.79 3.28
CA LEU A 25 -3.89 -10.87 3.48
C LEU A 25 -3.39 -12.25 3.02
N SER A 26 -2.44 -12.30 2.09
CA SER A 26 -1.61 -13.50 1.89
C SER A 26 -0.61 -13.65 3.04
N ASP A 27 -0.08 -14.86 3.26
CA ASP A 27 0.92 -15.12 4.31
C ASP A 27 2.20 -14.28 4.15
N ILE A 28 2.48 -13.83 2.93
CA ILE A 28 3.62 -12.99 2.61
C ILE A 28 3.29 -11.49 2.65
N ASP A 29 2.01 -11.13 2.74
CA ASP A 29 1.60 -9.75 2.62
C ASP A 29 1.83 -8.98 3.93
N ARG A 30 2.23 -7.71 3.81
CA ARG A 30 2.34 -6.82 4.97
C ARG A 30 0.94 -6.48 5.51
N PRO A 31 0.75 -6.46 6.84
CA PRO A 31 -0.57 -6.25 7.45
C PRO A 31 -1.09 -4.81 7.34
N THR A 32 -0.23 -3.87 6.92
CA THR A 32 -0.58 -2.47 6.78
C THR A 32 -0.15 -1.95 5.41
N LEU A 33 -0.94 -1.01 4.88
CA LEU A 33 -0.66 -0.31 3.62
C LEU A 33 -0.48 1.18 3.90
N PRO A 34 0.71 1.75 3.66
CA PRO A 34 0.95 3.18 3.65
C PRO A 34 0.20 3.84 2.49
N CYS A 35 -0.46 4.95 2.81
CA CYS A 35 -1.26 5.73 1.90
C CYS A 35 -1.09 7.23 2.18
N LYS A 36 -1.50 8.04 1.21
CA LYS A 36 -1.63 9.49 1.33
C LYS A 36 -3.10 9.87 1.16
N VAL A 37 -3.56 10.82 1.98
CA VAL A 37 -4.90 11.39 1.82
C VAL A 37 -4.92 12.27 0.57
N LEU A 38 -5.77 11.93 -0.40
CA LEU A 38 -5.90 12.68 -1.65
C LEU A 38 -7.10 13.62 -1.66
N GLU A 39 -8.20 13.19 -1.07
CA GLU A 39 -9.44 13.96 -1.02
C GLU A 39 -10.22 13.62 0.25
N ILE A 40 -10.93 14.61 0.77
CA ILE A 40 -11.93 14.44 1.82
C ILE A 40 -13.29 14.68 1.18
N THR A 41 -14.10 13.63 1.11
CA THR A 41 -15.44 13.71 0.53
C THR A 41 -16.39 14.53 1.42
N LYS A 42 -17.52 14.98 0.86
CA LYS A 42 -18.57 15.72 1.60
C LYS A 42 -19.12 14.97 2.83
N ASN A 43 -18.97 13.65 2.86
CA ASN A 43 -19.42 12.78 3.94
C ASN A 43 -18.32 12.50 4.98
N ASN A 44 -17.23 13.27 4.96
CA ASN A 44 -16.08 13.10 5.86
C ASN A 44 -15.43 11.71 5.75
N GLN A 45 -15.43 11.16 4.53
CA GLN A 45 -14.67 9.96 4.16
C GLN A 45 -13.45 10.34 3.34
N TYR A 46 -12.37 9.60 3.50
CA TYR A 46 -11.08 9.86 2.86
C TYR A 46 -10.88 8.99 1.63
N VAL A 47 -10.49 9.63 0.52
CA VAL A 47 -9.93 8.96 -0.64
C VAL A 47 -8.43 8.85 -0.43
N LEU A 48 -7.93 7.61 -0.52
CA LEU A 48 -6.54 7.31 -0.24
C LEU A 48 -5.81 6.89 -1.50
N GLY A 49 -4.58 7.36 -1.64
CA GLY A 49 -3.66 6.88 -2.66
C GLY A 49 -2.54 6.06 -2.05
N SER A 50 -2.24 4.91 -2.64
CA SER A 50 -1.03 4.14 -2.32
C SER A 50 0.03 4.41 -3.40
N LYS A 51 1.27 3.99 -3.16
CA LYS A 51 2.38 4.07 -4.15
C LYS A 51 1.96 3.50 -5.51
N PHE A 52 1.10 2.49 -5.50
CA PHE A 52 0.66 1.79 -6.69
C PHE A 52 -0.40 2.59 -7.43
N GLU A 53 -1.56 2.87 -6.83
CA GLU A 53 -2.66 3.64 -7.44
C GLU A 53 -3.65 4.16 -6.35
N ILE A 54 -4.76 4.78 -6.77
CA ILE A 54 -5.83 5.23 -5.87
C ILE A 54 -6.64 4.04 -5.36
N ILE A 55 -6.84 3.95 -4.05
CA ILE A 55 -7.64 2.89 -3.44
C ILE A 55 -9.11 3.09 -3.81
N ASN A 56 -9.75 2.06 -4.39
CA ASN A 56 -11.13 2.12 -4.84
C ASN A 56 -12.19 2.07 -3.70
N VAL A 57 -11.79 2.35 -2.46
CA VAL A 57 -12.64 2.32 -1.26
C VAL A 57 -12.35 3.59 -0.45
N HIS A 58 -13.40 4.18 0.11
CA HIS A 58 -13.27 5.32 1.02
C HIS A 58 -13.21 4.87 2.47
N TYR A 59 -12.47 5.60 3.28
CA TYR A 59 -12.27 5.28 4.68
C TYR A 59 -12.83 6.33 5.61
N SER A 60 -13.32 5.90 6.77
CA SER A 60 -13.69 6.76 7.88
C SER A 60 -12.44 7.13 8.69
N PRO A 61 -12.45 8.24 9.46
CA PRO A 61 -11.28 8.63 10.25
C PRO A 61 -10.84 7.59 11.30
N GLY A 62 -11.78 6.75 11.77
CA GLY A 62 -11.49 5.68 12.73
C GLY A 62 -10.92 4.40 12.10
N GLU A 63 -10.85 4.32 10.78
CA GLU A 63 -10.37 3.14 10.04
C GLU A 63 -8.94 3.34 9.51
N ILE A 64 -8.39 4.54 9.69
CA ILE A 64 -7.05 4.93 9.23
C ILE A 64 -6.23 5.44 10.40
N GLU A 65 -4.93 5.17 10.36
CA GLU A 65 -3.98 5.56 11.40
C GLU A 65 -2.89 6.45 10.79
N PRO A 66 -2.28 7.38 11.56
CA PRO A 66 -1.12 8.10 11.07
C PRO A 66 0.03 7.12 10.77
N LEU A 67 0.72 7.34 9.66
CA LEU A 67 1.85 6.48 9.28
C LEU A 67 3.01 6.60 10.30
N GLY A 68 3.15 7.78 10.93
CA GLY A 68 4.17 8.07 11.93
C GLY A 68 5.51 8.54 11.34
N THR A 69 5.57 8.74 10.02
CA THR A 69 6.71 9.31 9.30
C THR A 69 6.30 10.59 8.62
N ILE A 70 7.26 11.51 8.47
CA ILE A 70 7.04 12.84 7.91
C ILE A 70 7.07 12.80 6.38
N ASP A 71 7.92 11.94 5.81
CA ASP A 71 8.13 11.83 4.38
C ASP A 71 8.02 10.37 3.89
N PHE A 72 7.30 10.19 2.79
CA PHE A 72 7.22 8.94 2.05
C PHE A 72 7.23 9.26 0.55
N PRO A 73 8.42 9.37 -0.08
CA PRO A 73 8.57 9.96 -1.41
C PRO A 73 7.81 9.20 -2.51
N GLU A 74 7.56 7.91 -2.29
CA GLU A 74 6.80 7.05 -3.20
C GLU A 74 5.31 7.45 -3.30
N LEU A 75 4.81 8.26 -2.37
CA LEU A 75 3.43 8.77 -2.34
C LEU A 75 3.28 10.16 -2.98
N ASN A 76 4.34 10.72 -3.57
CA ASN A 76 4.29 12.05 -4.18
C ASN A 76 3.73 12.06 -5.60
N ASN A 77 3.94 10.99 -6.37
CA ASN A 77 3.51 10.88 -7.76
C ASN A 77 2.64 9.64 -7.91
N LEU A 78 1.35 9.77 -7.64
CA LEU A 78 0.41 8.66 -7.73
C LEU A 78 -0.26 8.63 -9.10
N PRO A 79 -0.29 7.47 -9.77
CA PRO A 79 -1.10 7.32 -10.98
C PRO A 79 -2.59 7.43 -10.66
N SER A 80 -3.37 7.94 -11.61
CA SER A 80 -4.81 8.23 -11.43
C SER A 80 -5.73 7.01 -11.56
N ASN A 81 -5.16 5.83 -11.76
CA ASN A 81 -5.92 4.58 -11.84
C ASN A 81 -6.45 4.14 -10.47
N LYS A 82 -7.28 3.11 -10.47
CA LYS A 82 -7.92 2.56 -9.27
C LYS A 82 -7.47 1.13 -9.02
N ILE A 83 -7.05 0.87 -7.78
CA ILE A 83 -6.63 -0.46 -7.33
C ILE A 83 -7.45 -0.93 -6.12
N SER A 84 -7.57 -2.25 -5.99
CA SER A 84 -8.13 -2.86 -4.78
C SER A 84 -7.10 -2.86 -3.64
N VAL A 85 -7.58 -2.86 -2.39
CA VAL A 85 -6.70 -2.95 -1.20
C VAL A 85 -5.86 -4.22 -1.24
N ARG A 86 -6.47 -5.35 -1.60
CA ARG A 86 -5.81 -6.65 -1.72
C ARG A 86 -4.67 -6.62 -2.73
N GLU A 87 -4.92 -6.05 -3.90
CA GLU A 87 -3.89 -5.98 -4.95
C GLU A 87 -2.76 -5.02 -4.58
N ALA A 88 -3.08 -3.87 -3.97
CA ALA A 88 -2.07 -2.97 -3.43
C ALA A 88 -1.23 -3.61 -2.32
N ALA A 89 -1.86 -4.39 -1.43
CA ALA A 89 -1.19 -5.19 -0.39
C ALA A 89 -0.19 -6.17 -1.00
N HIS A 90 -0.65 -6.87 -2.04
CA HIS A 90 0.14 -7.86 -2.73
C HIS A 90 1.32 -7.24 -3.48
N LEU A 91 1.09 -6.14 -4.20
CA LEU A 91 2.15 -5.39 -4.88
C LEU A 91 3.17 -4.80 -3.90
N GLN A 92 2.75 -4.35 -2.73
CA GLN A 92 3.67 -3.89 -1.68
C GLN A 92 4.62 -5.00 -1.24
N SER A 93 4.10 -6.22 -1.14
CA SER A 93 4.79 -7.34 -0.52
C SER A 93 5.63 -8.10 -1.55
N THR A 94 5.17 -8.14 -2.79
CA THR A 94 5.87 -8.73 -3.94
C THR A 94 6.78 -7.75 -4.67
N GLY A 95 6.59 -6.43 -4.50
CA GLY A 95 7.44 -5.39 -5.09
C GLY A 95 8.90 -5.41 -4.61
N LEU A 96 9.19 -6.15 -3.53
CA LEU A 96 10.54 -6.51 -3.11
C LEU A 96 11.19 -7.60 -3.98
N VAL A 97 10.47 -8.19 -4.94
CA VAL A 97 10.98 -9.19 -5.88
C VAL A 97 11.48 -8.53 -7.19
N ILE A 98 11.77 -7.22 -7.19
CA ILE A 98 12.71 -6.65 -8.17
C ILE A 98 14.12 -7.00 -7.70
N GLY A 99 14.50 -8.24 -7.97
CA GLY A 99 15.70 -8.84 -7.42
C GLY A 99 15.38 -10.20 -6.81
N ALA A 100 14.69 -11.06 -7.56
CA ALA A 100 14.85 -12.50 -7.33
C ALA A 100 16.36 -12.77 -7.34
N ILE A 101 16.97 -12.86 -6.14
CA ILE A 101 18.38 -13.16 -5.99
C ILE A 101 18.56 -14.52 -6.66
N CYS A 102 19.17 -14.50 -7.84
CA CYS A 102 19.39 -15.71 -8.59
C CYS A 102 20.53 -16.45 -7.89
N ASN A 103 20.19 -17.47 -7.11
CA ASN A 103 21.19 -18.37 -6.52
C ASN A 103 21.76 -19.38 -7.56
N CYS A 104 21.62 -19.07 -8.85
CA CYS A 104 22.22 -19.84 -9.95
C CYS A 104 23.75 -19.82 -9.77
N LYS A 105 24.35 -20.98 -9.52
CA LYS A 105 25.83 -21.11 -9.49
C LYS A 105 26.45 -21.13 -10.90
N SER A 106 25.63 -21.17 -11.96
CA SER A 106 26.04 -21.31 -13.36
C SER A 106 25.17 -20.47 -14.29
N ASN A 107 25.62 -20.25 -15.53
CA ASN A 107 24.88 -19.47 -16.53
C ASN A 107 23.50 -20.06 -16.81
N CYS A 108 22.47 -19.27 -16.57
CA CYS A 108 21.07 -19.68 -16.63
C CYS A 108 20.49 -19.45 -18.04
N ASN A 109 20.93 -20.27 -19.00
CA ASN A 109 20.58 -20.15 -20.44
C ASN A 109 19.40 -21.03 -20.88
N ASN A 110 18.97 -22.00 -20.07
CA ASN A 110 17.89 -22.92 -20.43
C ASN A 110 16.51 -22.38 -19.98
N ASN A 111 15.44 -22.80 -20.67
CA ASN A 111 14.06 -22.44 -20.32
C ASN A 111 13.58 -23.05 -18.99
N LYS A 112 14.42 -23.81 -18.29
CA LYS A 112 14.10 -24.42 -16.99
C LYS A 112 14.46 -23.50 -15.83
N CYS A 113 15.27 -22.46 -16.06
CA CYS A 113 15.65 -21.53 -15.02
C CYS A 113 14.64 -20.39 -14.87
N ARG A 114 14.15 -20.20 -13.65
CA ARG A 114 13.27 -19.09 -13.25
C ARG A 114 13.94 -17.71 -13.30
N CYS A 115 15.27 -17.66 -13.33
CA CYS A 115 16.06 -16.43 -13.41
C CYS A 115 16.56 -16.13 -14.84
N LYS A 116 16.09 -16.87 -15.84
CA LYS A 116 16.39 -16.58 -17.24
C LYS A 116 15.80 -15.20 -17.57
N MET A 117 16.65 -14.20 -17.77
CA MET A 117 16.22 -12.93 -18.35
C MET A 117 15.71 -13.20 -19.77
N VAL A 118 14.47 -12.84 -20.03
CA VAL A 118 13.94 -12.76 -21.39
C VAL A 118 14.50 -11.45 -21.96
N GLY A 119 15.52 -11.58 -22.81
CA GLY A 119 16.04 -10.46 -23.61
C GLY A 119 15.09 -10.12 -24.74
#